data_AF-A0A316DXH6-F1
#
_entry.id   AF-A0A316DXH6-F1
#
_cell.length_a   1.000
_cell.length_b   1.000
_cell.length_c   1.000
_cell.angle_alpha   90.00
_cell.angle_beta   90.00
_cell.angle_gamma   90.00
#
_symmetry.space_group_name_H-M   'P 1'
#
loop_
_entity.id
_entity.type
_entity.pdbx_description
1 polymer ?
#
loop_
_entity_poly.entity_id
_entity_poly.type
_entity_poly.pdbx_seq_one_letter_code
_entity_poly.pdbx_strand_id
1 'polypeptide(L)'
;MSNPCFEIWLILHLKDINEYTNDEQEALYKNAKISNAKNHIDLVLGELQGKGYNKRPDPEIYNPLTLTAIERAKILDNIGENYPSKIGSHLYKLIENLIIQKSPNA
;
A
#
# COMPACT_ATOMS: atom_id res chain seq x y z
N MET A 1 -14.85 -8.06 -7.06
CA MET A 1 -13.50 -8.42 -6.59
C MET A 1 -12.92 -7.19 -5.92
N SER A 2 -12.68 -7.26 -4.62
CA SER A 2 -12.12 -6.13 -3.87
C SER A 2 -10.65 -6.00 -4.23
N ASN A 3 -10.30 -5.06 -5.10
CA ASN A 3 -8.91 -4.69 -5.35
C ASN A 3 -8.31 -4.20 -4.01
N PRO A 4 -7.24 -4.83 -3.49
CA PRO A 4 -6.67 -4.47 -2.19
C PRO A 4 -5.81 -3.20 -2.26
N CYS A 5 -6.32 -2.13 -2.89
CA CYS A 5 -5.59 -0.88 -3.08
C CYS A 5 -5.15 -0.23 -1.76
N PHE A 6 -5.98 -0.35 -0.72
CA PHE A 6 -5.70 0.25 0.58
C PHE A 6 -4.65 -0.57 1.34
N GLU A 7 -4.75 -1.89 1.32
CA GLU A 7 -3.79 -2.74 2.02
C GLU A 7 -2.42 -2.75 1.32
N ILE A 8 -2.38 -2.71 -0.02
CA ILE A 8 -1.14 -2.49 -0.78
C ILE A 8 -0.53 -1.13 -0.39
N TRP A 9 -1.34 -0.08 -0.26
CA TRP A 9 -0.87 1.22 0.20
C TRP A 9 -0.19 1.13 1.57
N LEU A 10 -0.76 0.39 2.53
CA LEU A 10 -0.14 0.17 3.83
C LEU A 10 1.20 -0.57 3.72
N ILE A 11 1.32 -1.57 2.84
CA ILE A 11 2.60 -2.25 2.60
C ILE A 11 3.66 -1.25 2.16
N LEU A 12 3.33 -0.35 1.22
CA LEU A 12 4.29 0.62 0.67
C LEU A 12 4.87 1.57 1.71
N HIS A 13 4.20 1.79 2.85
CA HIS A 13 4.79 2.56 3.96
C HIS A 13 5.91 1.79 4.63
N LEU A 14 5.72 0.49 4.83
CA LEU A 14 6.59 -0.35 5.64
C LEU A 14 7.72 -0.97 4.82
N LYS A 15 7.44 -1.37 3.57
CA LYS A 15 8.39 -2.07 2.71
C LYS A 15 8.19 -1.71 1.24
N ASP A 16 9.29 -1.63 0.48
CA ASP A 16 9.22 -1.42 -0.97
C ASP A 16 8.73 -2.71 -1.65
N ILE A 17 7.83 -2.60 -2.63
CA ILE A 17 7.36 -3.78 -3.36
C ILE A 17 8.49 -4.45 -4.16
N ASN A 18 9.51 -3.68 -4.58
CA ASN A 18 10.65 -4.19 -5.33
C ASN A 18 11.55 -5.11 -4.50
N GLU A 19 11.43 -5.07 -3.17
CA GLU A 19 12.11 -5.99 -2.27
C GLU A 19 11.40 -7.36 -2.19
N TYR A 20 10.21 -7.49 -2.76
CA TYR A 20 9.51 -8.77 -2.88
C TYR A 20 9.88 -9.46 -4.18
N THR A 21 9.98 -10.77 -4.11
CA THR A 21 10.12 -11.63 -5.29
C THR A 21 8.88 -11.54 -6.18
N ASN A 22 9.02 -11.89 -7.47
CA ASN A 22 7.90 -11.88 -8.41
C ASN A 22 6.72 -12.76 -7.93
N ASP A 23 7.00 -13.88 -7.26
CA ASP A 23 5.98 -14.78 -6.73
C ASP A 23 5.22 -14.16 -5.55
N GLU A 24 5.93 -13.48 -4.64
CA GLU A 24 5.31 -12.74 -3.52
C GLU A 24 4.49 -11.56 -4.03
N GLN A 25 4.99 -10.84 -5.03
CA GLN A 25 4.26 -9.79 -5.72
C GLN A 25 2.95 -10.35 -6.29
N GLU A 26 3.01 -11.45 -7.05
CA GLU A 26 1.81 -12.07 -7.60
C GLU A 26 0.82 -12.53 -6.50
N ALA A 27 1.33 -13.05 -5.38
CA ALA A 27 0.51 -13.45 -4.24
C ALA A 27 -0.18 -12.25 -3.56
N LEU A 28 0.51 -11.11 -3.44
CA LEU A 28 -0.05 -9.85 -2.97
C LEU A 28 -1.14 -9.35 -3.93
N TYR A 29 -0.90 -9.40 -5.24
CA TYR A 29 -1.87 -8.99 -6.25
C TYR A 29 -3.13 -9.87 -6.25
N LYS A 30 -2.95 -11.19 -6.21
CA LYS A 30 -4.06 -12.16 -6.11
C LYS A 30 -4.83 -12.01 -4.81
N ASN A 31 -4.15 -11.57 -3.74
CA ASN A 31 -4.66 -11.43 -2.38
C ASN A 31 -5.56 -12.60 -1.98
N ALA A 32 -5.04 -13.81 -2.20
CA ALA A 32 -5.80 -15.03 -2.01
C ALA A 32 -6.32 -15.12 -0.58
N LYS A 33 -7.57 -15.56 -0.43
CA LYS A 33 -8.19 -15.76 0.88
C LYS A 33 -7.53 -16.93 1.58
N ILE A 34 -6.97 -16.70 2.78
CA ILE A 34 -6.29 -17.74 3.57
C ILE A 34 -7.26 -18.35 4.60
N SER A 35 -8.16 -17.54 5.13
CA SER A 35 -9.20 -17.99 6.06
C SER A 35 -10.48 -17.18 5.88
N ASN A 36 -11.55 -17.54 6.60
CA ASN A 36 -12.81 -16.78 6.56
C ASN A 36 -12.65 -15.30 6.93
N ALA A 37 -11.62 -14.94 7.69
CA ALA A 37 -11.39 -13.59 8.19
C ALA A 37 -10.14 -12.90 7.62
N LYS A 38 -9.22 -13.64 6.99
CA LYS A 38 -7.90 -13.12 6.56
C LYS A 38 -7.56 -13.51 5.13
N ASN A 39 -6.96 -12.57 4.42
CA ASN A 39 -6.34 -12.75 3.11
C ASN A 39 -4.80 -12.74 3.23
N HIS A 40 -4.12 -13.00 2.12
CA HIS A 40 -2.66 -13.02 2.06
C HIS A 40 -2.02 -11.70 2.51
N ILE A 41 -2.55 -10.56 2.09
CA ILE A 41 -2.01 -9.26 2.50
C ILE A 41 -2.13 -9.03 4.01
N ASP A 42 -3.17 -9.57 4.67
CA ASP A 42 -3.31 -9.44 6.12
C ASP A 42 -2.19 -10.17 6.88
N LEU A 43 -1.66 -11.27 6.32
CA LEU A 43 -0.50 -11.94 6.89
C LEU A 43 0.77 -11.11 6.70
N VAL A 44 1.01 -10.63 5.48
CA VAL A 44 2.21 -9.83 5.16
C VAL A 44 2.26 -8.55 6.00
N LEU A 45 1.13 -7.84 6.12
CA LEU A 45 1.04 -6.67 7.00
C LEU A 45 1.28 -7.03 8.47
N GLY A 46 0.81 -8.19 8.91
CA GLY A 46 1.04 -8.66 10.27
C GLY A 46 2.52 -8.98 10.55
N GLU A 47 3.19 -9.60 9.59
CA GLU A 47 4.62 -9.89 9.64
C GLU A 47 5.45 -8.60 9.66
N LEU A 48 5.14 -7.64 8.77
CA LEU A 48 5.83 -6.35 8.71
C LEU A 48 5.68 -5.52 9.98
N GLN A 49 4.51 -5.56 10.62
CA GLN A 49 4.29 -4.86 11.89
C GLN A 49 4.83 -5.62 13.11
N GLY A 50 5.22 -6.88 12.96
CA GLY A 50 5.58 -7.77 14.08
C GLY A 50 4.41 -8.10 15.01
N LYS A 51 3.19 -7.70 14.65
CA LYS A 51 1.93 -7.94 15.37
C LYS A 51 0.84 -8.21 14.34
N GLY A 52 -0.10 -9.10 14.64
CA GLY A 52 -1.17 -9.44 13.69
C GLY A 52 -1.88 -8.19 13.15
N TYR A 53 -2.12 -8.15 11.83
CA TYR A 53 -2.80 -7.02 11.21
C TYR A 53 -4.27 -6.95 11.64
N ASN A 54 -4.64 -5.79 12.15
CA ASN A 54 -6.03 -5.41 12.37
C ASN A 54 -6.43 -4.43 11.26
N LYS A 55 -7.69 -4.48 10.80
CA LYS A 55 -8.25 -3.55 9.79
C LYS A 55 -8.39 -2.10 10.27
N ARG A 56 -7.62 -1.72 11.28
CA ARG A 56 -7.48 -0.39 11.87
C ARG A 56 -5.99 -0.11 11.96
N PRO A 57 -5.37 0.39 10.87
CA PRO A 57 -3.95 0.73 10.88
C PRO A 57 -3.68 1.83 11.91
N ASP A 58 -2.54 1.74 12.58
CA ASP A 58 -2.11 2.68 13.62
C ASP A 58 -1.50 3.94 12.98
N PRO A 59 -2.15 5.11 13.04
CA PRO A 59 -1.67 6.31 12.36
C PRO A 59 -0.27 6.72 12.77
N GLU A 60 0.18 6.42 13.99
CA GLU A 60 1.53 6.79 14.46
C GLU A 60 2.64 6.04 13.69
N ILE A 61 2.34 4.83 13.20
CA ILE A 61 3.26 4.03 12.39
C ILE A 61 3.29 4.54 10.94
N TYR A 62 2.12 4.89 10.40
CA TYR A 62 1.95 5.16 8.97
C TYR A 62 2.13 6.63 8.58
N ASN A 63 1.68 7.57 9.40
CA ASN A 63 1.80 9.01 9.11
C ASN A 63 3.25 9.48 8.83
N PRO A 64 4.27 9.12 9.63
CA PRO A 64 5.65 9.56 9.34
C PRO A 64 6.21 8.96 8.04
N LEU A 65 5.71 7.78 7.64
CA LEU A 65 6.14 7.06 6.44
C LEU A 65 5.28 7.38 5.20
N THR A 66 4.30 8.27 5.33
CA THR A 66 3.36 8.59 4.24
C THR A 66 4.09 9.17 3.03
N LEU A 67 5.08 10.05 3.24
CA LEU A 67 5.88 10.61 2.14
C LEU A 67 6.67 9.51 1.41
N THR A 68 7.27 8.58 2.15
CA THR A 68 7.98 7.42 1.60
C THR A 68 7.05 6.52 0.79
N ALA A 69 5.83 6.27 1.29
CA ALA A 69 4.83 5.50 0.57
C ALA A 69 4.41 6.18 -0.75
N ILE A 70 4.30 7.51 -0.76
CA ILE A 70 4.03 8.30 -1.97
C ILE A 70 5.14 8.11 -2.99
N GLU A 71 6.41 8.26 -2.58
CA GLU A 71 7.56 8.10 -3.48
C GLU A 71 7.63 6.69 -4.07
N ARG A 72 7.49 5.66 -3.23
CA ARG A 72 7.45 4.26 -3.67
C ARG A 72 6.30 3.99 -4.64
N ALA A 73 5.11 4.50 -4.34
CA ALA A 73 3.96 4.34 -5.23
C ALA A 73 4.16 5.05 -6.57
N LYS A 74 4.82 6.21 -6.59
CA LYS A 74 5.18 6.92 -7.83
C LYS A 74 6.19 6.17 -8.68
N ILE A 75 7.17 5.52 -8.06
CA ILE A 75 8.16 4.69 -8.78
C ILE A 75 7.46 3.48 -9.44
N LEU A 76 6.45 2.93 -8.78
CA LEU A 76 5.67 1.80 -9.30
C LEU A 76 4.61 2.19 -10.32
N ASP A 77 4.16 3.44 -10.27
CA ASP A 77 3.23 3.99 -11.24
C ASP A 77 3.97 4.27 -12.55
N ASN A 78 3.71 3.45 -13.56
CA ASN A 78 4.25 3.69 -14.89
C ASN A 78 3.56 4.94 -15.46
N ILE A 79 4.31 6.04 -15.58
CA ILE A 79 3.86 7.33 -16.14
C ILE A 79 3.40 7.09 -17.60
N GLY A 80 2.12 6.78 -17.79
CA GLY A 80 1.55 6.49 -19.11
C GLY A 80 0.31 5.59 -19.13
N GLU A 81 0.02 4.84 -18.05
CA GLU A 81 -1.18 4.00 -17.98
C GLU A 81 -2.28 4.62 -17.09
N ASN A 82 -3.53 4.63 -17.58
CA ASN A 82 -4.68 5.19 -16.85
C ASN A 82 -5.07 4.36 -15.60
N TYR A 83 -4.58 3.13 -15.51
CA TYR A 83 -4.79 2.21 -14.40
C TYR A 83 -3.49 1.43 -14.19
N PRO A 84 -3.11 1.11 -12.94
CA PRO A 84 -1.87 0.39 -12.70
C PRO A 84 -2.06 -1.05 -13.17
N SER A 85 -1.43 -1.43 -14.29
CA SER A 85 -1.42 -2.82 -14.78
C SER A 85 -0.51 -3.72 -13.93
N LYS A 86 0.23 -3.13 -12.98
CA LYS A 86 1.11 -3.78 -12.00
C LYS A 86 0.68 -3.40 -10.58
N ILE A 87 1.20 -4.11 -9.58
CA ILE A 87 0.92 -3.84 -8.16
C ILE A 87 1.27 -2.40 -7.83
N GLY A 88 0.23 -1.61 -7.60
CA GLY A 88 0.34 -0.19 -7.33
C GLY A 88 -0.98 0.33 -6.78
N SER A 89 -0.92 1.45 -6.07
CA SER A 89 -2.10 2.11 -5.53
C SER A 89 -2.11 3.56 -5.98
N HIS A 90 -3.11 3.96 -6.77
CA HIS A 90 -3.34 5.38 -7.10
C HIS A 90 -3.72 6.23 -5.89
N LEU A 91 -3.82 5.63 -4.69
CA LEU A 91 -4.12 6.34 -3.45
C LEU A 91 -3.10 7.45 -3.17
N TYR A 92 -1.84 7.31 -3.62
CA TYR A 92 -0.85 8.38 -3.49
C TYR A 92 -1.28 9.68 -4.17
N LYS A 93 -1.98 9.64 -5.33
CA LYS A 93 -2.48 10.83 -6.03
C LYS A 93 -3.52 11.56 -5.18
N LEU A 94 -4.37 10.81 -4.48
CA LEU A 94 -5.37 11.37 -3.56
C LEU A 94 -4.68 12.00 -2.34
N ILE A 95 -3.78 11.26 -1.70
CA ILE A 95 -3.06 11.72 -0.51
C ILE A 95 -2.20 12.94 -0.82
N GLU A 96 -1.50 12.95 -1.96
CA GLU A 96 -0.71 14.09 -2.43
C GLU A 96 -1.59 15.33 -2.62
N ASN A 97 -2.76 15.20 -3.25
CA ASN A 97 -3.72 16.31 -3.36
C ASN A 97 -4.21 16.80 -1.98
N LEU A 98 -4.44 15.90 -1.02
CA LEU A 98 -4.85 16.27 0.34
C LEU A 98 -3.74 16.98 1.12
N ILE A 99 -2.48 16.57 0.95
CA ILE A 99 -1.32 17.23 1.56
C ILE A 99 -1.11 18.61 0.92
N ILE A 100 -1.18 18.69 -0.42
CA ILE A 100 -1.05 19.96 -1.16
C ILE A 100 -2.14 20.96 -0.76
N GLN A 101 -3.39 20.50 -0.57
CA GLN A 101 -4.50 21.34 -0.11
C GLN A 101 -4.42 21.75 1.37
N LYS A 102 -3.55 21.12 2.17
CA LYS A 102 -3.25 21.58 3.54
C LYS A 102 -2.20 22.71 3.57
N SER A 103 -1.46 22.92 2.49
CA SER A 103 -0.40 23.92 2.36
C SER A 103 -0.74 25.27 1.69
N PRO A 104 -1.97 25.60 1.22
CA PRO A 104 -2.29 26.96 0.79
C PRO A 104 -2.88 27.73 1.97
N ASN A 105 -2.04 28.12 2.94
CA ASN A 105 -2.18 29.24 3.89
C ASN A 105 -1.32 29.02 5.15
N ALA A 106 0.01 28.99 4.99
CA ALA A 106 0.94 29.24 6.10
C ALA A 106 1.75 30.50 5.78
#